data_AF-A0A357ZYV2-F1
#
_entry.id   AF-A0A357ZYV2-F1
#
_cell.length_a   1.000
_cell.length_b   1.000
_cell.length_c   1.000
_cell.angle_alpha   90.00
_cell.angle_beta   90.00
_cell.angle_gamma   90.00
#
_symmetry.space_group_name_H-M   'P 1'
#
loop_
_entity.id
_entity.type
_entity.pdbx_description
1 polymer ?
#
loop_
_entity_poly.entity_id
_entity_poly.type
_entity_poly.pdbx_seq_one_letter_code
_entity_poly.pdbx_strand_id
1 'polypeptide(L)' 'MSDTSHNTYFDGGVQSLGFETAAGRATVGVIAPGTYDFNTEAPERMTVVNGVLEAIVDGESDWEIYPKGSGFEVP' A
#
# COMPACT_ATOMS: atom_id res chain seq x y z
N MET A 1 -17.47 -7.86 -16.47
CA MET A 1 -16.31 -6.98 -16.21
C MET A 1 -16.20 -6.87 -14.71
N SER A 2 -15.04 -7.12 -14.10
CA SER A 2 -14.91 -6.96 -12.65
C SER A 2 -15.01 -5.47 -12.31
N ASP A 3 -15.80 -5.12 -11.30
CA ASP A 3 -15.85 -3.76 -10.77
C ASP A 3 -14.45 -3.36 -10.33
N THR A 4 -13.84 -2.46 -11.09
CA THR A 4 -12.52 -1.89 -10.81
C THR A 4 -12.74 -0.46 -10.35
N SER A 5 -12.26 -0.14 -9.16
CA SER A 5 -12.29 1.22 -8.62
C SER A 5 -10.95 1.90 -8.83
N HIS A 6 -10.95 3.19 -9.12
CA HIS A 6 -9.75 4.03 -9.12
C HIS A 6 -9.86 5.05 -8.00
N ASN A 7 -8.85 5.09 -7.13
CA ASN A 7 -8.79 6.01 -5.99
C ASN A 7 -7.53 6.88 -6.11
N THR A 8 -7.65 8.13 -5.67
CA THR A 8 -6.57 9.12 -5.68
C THR A 8 -6.53 9.82 -4.33
N TYR A 9 -5.34 9.97 -3.77
CA TYR A 9 -5.08 10.57 -2.46
C TYR A 9 -3.92 11.56 -2.56
N PHE A 10 -3.76 12.42 -1.54
CA PHE A 10 -2.63 13.35 -1.40
C PHE A 10 -2.33 14.16 -2.67
N ASP A 11 -3.36 14.79 -3.24
CA ASP A 11 -3.26 15.58 -4.47
C ASP A 11 -2.63 14.82 -5.66
N GLY A 12 -2.91 13.52 -5.77
CA GLY A 12 -2.40 12.67 -6.85
C GLY A 12 -1.08 11.96 -6.54
N GLY A 13 -0.44 12.26 -5.39
CA GLY A 13 0.79 11.61 -4.96
C GLY A 13 0.64 10.11 -4.70
N VAL A 14 -0.58 9.64 -4.40
CA VAL A 14 -0.88 8.21 -4.26
C VAL A 14 -2.13 7.87 -5.05
N GLN A 15 -2.05 6.82 -5.85
CA GLN A 15 -3.16 6.33 -6.68
C GLN A 15 -3.26 4.82 -6.63
N SER A 16 -4.48 4.28 -6.59
CA SER A 16 -4.70 2.83 -6.54
C SER A 16 -5.86 2.37 -7.42
N LEU A 17 -5.78 1.13 -7.88
CA LEU A 17 -6.86 0.38 -8.51
C LEU A 17 -7.29 -0.74 -7.57
N GLY A 18 -8.56 -0.73 -7.15
CA GLY A 18 -9.15 -1.80 -6.35
C GLY A 18 -9.93 -2.79 -7.22
N PHE A 19 -9.74 -4.09 -6.98
CA PHE A 19 -10.35 -5.16 -7.77
C PHE A 19 -10.55 -6.43 -6.93
N GLU A 20 -11.40 -7.34 -7.40
CA GLU A 20 -11.66 -8.64 -6.76
C GLU A 20 -10.66 -9.70 -7.23
N THR A 21 -10.17 -10.52 -6.29
CA THR A 21 -9.36 -11.71 -6.54
C THR A 21 -10.06 -12.96 -6.01
N ALA A 22 -9.53 -14.15 -6.33
CA ALA A 22 -10.03 -15.39 -5.73
C ALA A 22 -9.91 -15.44 -4.20
N ALA A 23 -9.04 -14.61 -3.61
CA ALA A 23 -8.82 -14.50 -2.16
C ALA A 23 -9.57 -13.31 -1.52
N GLY A 24 -10.34 -12.54 -2.30
CA GLY A 24 -11.03 -11.32 -1.86
C GLY A 24 -10.51 -10.05 -2.53
N ARG A 25 -10.97 -8.90 -2.05
CA ARG A 25 -10.62 -7.58 -2.58
C ARG A 25 -9.13 -7.28 -2.39
N ALA A 26 -8.49 -6.74 -3.42
CA ALA A 26 -7.10 -6.30 -3.40
C ALA A 26 -6.97 -4.92 -4.05
N THR A 27 -5.85 -4.26 -3.80
CA THR A 27 -5.47 -3.03 -4.50
C THR A 27 -4.07 -3.14 -5.09
N VAL A 28 -3.84 -2.43 -6.19
CA VAL A 28 -2.51 -2.14 -6.73
C VAL A 28 -2.39 -0.65 -6.92
N GLY A 29 -1.25 -0.05 -6.58
CA GLY A 29 -1.10 1.39 -6.64
C GLY A 29 0.33 1.86 -6.90
N VAL A 30 0.45 3.17 -7.04
CA VAL A 30 1.71 3.89 -7.16
C VAL A 30 1.77 4.98 -6.10
N ILE A 31 2.96 5.19 -5.56
CA ILE A 31 3.26 6.18 -4.52
C ILE A 31 4.41 7.04 -5.06
N ALA A 32 4.18 8.33 -5.26
CA ALA A 32 5.20 9.30 -5.62
C ALA A 32 6.11 9.58 -4.41
N PRO A 33 7.38 9.98 -4.60
CA PRO A 33 8.28 10.31 -3.50
C PRO A 33 7.67 11.32 -2.52
N GLY A 34 7.68 10.98 -1.23
CA GLY A 34 7.10 11.78 -0.16
C GLY A 34 6.90 10.97 1.12
N THR A 35 6.35 11.60 2.14
CA THR A 35 5.95 10.97 3.41
C THR A 35 4.44 11.09 3.54
N TYR A 36 3.77 9.97 3.78
CA TYR A 36 2.31 9.89 3.83
C TYR A 36 1.88 9.01 5.00
N ASP A 37 0.81 9.42 5.67
CA ASP A 37 0.19 8.66 6.74
C ASP A 37 -1.00 7.87 6.22
N PHE A 38 -1.01 6.57 6.47
CA PHE A 38 -2.10 5.67 6.10
C PHE A 38 -2.73 5.07 7.35
N ASN A 39 -4.04 4.87 7.31
CA ASN A 39 -4.76 4.05 8.28
C ASN A 39 -5.40 2.89 7.54
N THR A 40 -5.36 1.71 8.14
CA THR A 40 -6.02 0.50 7.64
C THR A 40 -7.31 0.27 8.45
N GLU A 41 -8.38 -0.14 7.78
CA GLU A 41 -9.64 -0.53 8.46
C GLU A 41 -9.61 -1.98 8.94
N ALA A 42 -8.72 -2.79 8.39
CA ALA A 42 -8.50 -4.19 8.69
C ALA A 42 -7.02 -4.53 8.45
N PRO A 43 -6.52 -5.68 8.96
CA PRO A 43 -5.14 -6.09 8.70
C PRO A 43 -4.86 -6.20 7.20
N GLU A 44 -3.71 -5.68 6.76
CA GLU A 44 -3.30 -5.65 5.35
C GLU A 44 -1.90 -6.20 5.16
N ARG A 45 -1.70 -6.94 4.06
CA ARG A 45 -0.37 -7.35 3.62
C ARG A 45 0.10 -6.47 2.46
N MET A 46 1.13 -5.66 2.70
CA MET A 46 1.75 -4.82 1.68
C MET A 46 2.86 -5.58 0.96
N THR A 47 2.97 -5.41 -0.36
CA THR A 47 4.05 -5.99 -1.18
C THR A 47 4.64 -4.95 -2.10
N VAL A 48 5.96 -4.76 -2.04
CA VAL A 48 6.68 -3.79 -2.87
C VAL A 48 6.95 -4.39 -4.24
N VAL A 49 6.10 -4.09 -5.22
CA VAL A 49 6.23 -4.63 -6.59
C VAL A 49 7.45 -4.05 -7.31
N ASN A 50 7.73 -2.76 -7.12
CA ASN A 50 8.88 -2.04 -7.66
C ASN A 50 9.20 -0.83 -6.78
N GLY A 51 10.45 -0.35 -6.81
CA GLY A 51 10.93 0.74 -5.96
C GLY A 51 11.36 0.29 -4.57
N VAL A 52 11.25 1.21 -3.62
CA VAL A 52 11.54 1.02 -2.20
C VAL A 52 10.53 1.82 -1.39
N LEU A 53 10.04 1.24 -0.31
CA LEU A 53 9.29 1.95 0.71
C LEU A 53 10.11 2.01 2.00
N GLU A 54 10.04 3.13 2.68
CA GLU A 54 10.36 3.21 4.10
C GLU A 54 9.02 3.29 4.82
N ALA A 55 8.81 2.48 5.86
CA ALA A 55 7.59 2.51 6.65
C ALA A 55 7.88 2.37 8.14
N ILE A 56 7.04 2.99 8.96
CA ILE A 56 6.91 2.71 10.39
C ILE A 56 5.57 1.99 10.52
N VAL A 57 5.59 0.75 11.00
CA VAL A 57 4.37 -0.05 11.18
C VAL A 57 4.03 -0.14 12.66
N ASP A 58 2.73 -0.19 12.97
CA ASP A 58 2.16 -0.20 14.32
C ASP A 58 3.08 -0.72 15.44
N GLY A 59 3.38 0.14 16.41
CA GLY A 59 4.24 -0.16 17.56
C GLY A 59 5.74 0.03 17.32
N GLU A 60 6.18 0.28 16.10
CA GLU A 60 7.58 0.60 15.79
C GLU A 60 7.88 2.09 16.00
N SER A 61 9.14 2.39 16.36
CA SER A 61 9.65 3.76 16.55
C SER A 61 10.51 4.26 15.41
N ASP A 62 10.99 3.35 14.55
CA ASP A 62 12.02 3.61 13.56
C ASP A 62 11.55 3.15 12.18
N TRP A 63 12.02 3.86 11.15
CA TRP A 63 11.74 3.50 9.76
C TRP A 63 12.44 2.19 9.39
N GLU A 64 11.69 1.25 8.83
CA GLU A 64 12.23 0.07 8.18
C GLU A 64 12.19 0.21 6.65
N ILE A 65 13.24 -0.29 5.98
CA ILE A 65 13.39 -0.25 4.52
C ILE A 65 12.86 -1.54 3.89
N TYR A 66 11.88 -1.40 3.00
CA TYR A 66 11.26 -2.47 2.23
C TYR A 66 11.59 -2.33 0.74
N PRO A 67 12.60 -3.06 0.23
CA PRO A 67 12.97 -3.00 -1.18
C PRO A 67 12.02 -3.83 -2.05
N LYS A 68 12.10 -3.66 -3.38
CA LYS A 68 11.40 -4.50 -4.35
C LYS A 68 11.44 -6.00 -3.99
N GLY A 69 10.27 -6.61 -4.00
CA GLY A 69 10.05 -8.03 -3.74
C GLY A 69 9.80 -8.35 -2.26
N SER A 70 10.01 -7.40 -1.34
CA SER A 70 9.62 -7.56 0.05
C SER A 70 8.13 -7.33 0.27
N GLY A 71 7.67 -7.67 1.47
CA GLY A 71 6.36 -7.30 1.97
C GLY A 71 6.35 -7.24 3.48
N PHE A 72 5.35 -6.60 4.04
CA PHE A 72 5.14 -6.43 5.47
C PHE A 72 3.65 -6.48 5.80
N GLU A 73 3.34 -6.85 7.03
CA GLU A 73 1.98 -6.94 7.55
C GLU A 73 1.68 -5.67 8.33
N VAL A 74 0.55 -5.03 8.06
CA VAL A 74 -0.01 -3.92 8.83
C VAL A 74 -1.19 -4.48 9.62
N PRO A 75 -1.12 -4.52 10.97
CA PRO A 75 -2.16 -5.14 11.79
C PRO A 75 -3.49 -4.36 11.82
#